data_AF-A0A4Q0NR02-F1
#
_entry.id   AF-A0A4Q0NR02-F1
#
_cell.length_a   1.000
_cell.length_b   1.000
_cell.length_c   1.000
_cell.angle_alpha   90.00
_cell.angle_beta   90.00
_cell.angle_gamma   90.00
#
_symmetry.space_group_name_H-M   'P 1'
#
loop_
_entity.id
_entity.type
_entity.pdbx_description
1 polymer ?
#
loop_
_entity_poly.entity_id
_entity_poly.type
_entity_poly.pdbx_seq_one_letter_code
_entity_poly.pdbx_strand_id
1 'polypeptide(L)'
;MITLKNITTFLKQLNWTKKFAILICILFFFSILLDVSTEGFRSNQNLRWIYQYGQVLSIILYCGAFVWSLLNSVLIAGKETNWKKNLLWTTISLLPIIFLILSFVAWYFEI
;
A
#
# COMPACT_ATOMS: atom_id res chain seq x y z
N MET A 1 11.93 -19.51 12.97
CA MET A 1 10.64 -20.01 12.44
C MET A 1 9.53 -19.11 12.97
N ILE A 2 9.06 -18.15 12.16
CA ILE A 2 7.96 -17.26 12.57
C ILE A 2 6.67 -18.08 12.46
N THR A 3 6.02 -18.36 13.58
CA THR A 3 4.75 -19.10 13.59
C THR A 3 3.57 -18.16 13.36
N LEU A 4 2.52 -18.62 12.67
CA LEU A 4 1.30 -17.85 12.41
C LEU A 4 0.67 -17.26 13.71
N LYS A 5 0.82 -18.00 14.81
CA LYS A 5 0.37 -17.62 16.15
C LYS A 5 1.11 -16.38 16.70
N ASN A 6 2.39 -16.23 16.38
CA ASN A 6 3.19 -15.06 16.82
C ASN A 6 2.78 -13.79 16.06
N ILE A 7 2.47 -13.91 14.75
CA ILE A 7 2.02 -12.77 13.93
C ILE A 7 0.68 -12.24 14.43
N THR A 8 -0.28 -13.12 14.67
CA THR A 8 -1.62 -12.73 15.15
C THR A 8 -1.57 -12.08 16.53
N THR A 9 -0.70 -12.57 17.41
CA THR A 9 -0.47 -11.98 18.74
C THR A 9 0.15 -10.59 18.62
N PHE A 10 1.17 -10.42 17.78
CA PHE A 10 1.78 -9.11 17.50
C PHE A 10 0.77 -8.12 16.92
N LEU A 11 -0.01 -8.54 15.92
CA LEU A 11 -1.05 -7.70 15.33
C LEU A 11 -2.08 -7.26 16.37
N LYS A 12 -2.50 -8.14 17.29
CA LYS A 12 -3.45 -7.78 18.35
C LYS A 12 -2.94 -6.65 19.25
N GLN A 13 -1.64 -6.61 19.53
CA GLN A 13 -0.99 -5.60 20.39
C GLN A 13 -0.87 -4.21 19.74
N LEU A 14 -1.04 -4.11 18.42
CA LEU A 14 -0.91 -2.84 17.70
C LEU A 14 -2.16 -1.97 17.83
N ASN A 15 -1.92 -0.66 17.95
CA ASN A 15 -2.96 0.36 17.84
C ASN A 15 -3.61 0.33 16.45
N TRP A 16 -4.85 0.81 16.38
CA TRP A 16 -5.62 0.85 15.14
C TRP A 16 -4.91 1.57 13.99
N THR A 17 -4.22 2.68 14.24
CA THR A 17 -3.46 3.41 13.20
C THR A 17 -2.27 2.61 12.65
N LYS A 18 -1.61 1.80 13.49
CA LYS A 18 -0.50 0.93 13.09
C LYS A 18 -0.99 -0.26 12.28
N LYS A 19 -2.12 -0.85 12.66
CA LYS A 19 -2.81 -1.88 11.87
C LYS A 19 -3.23 -1.32 10.51
N PHE A 20 -3.75 -0.10 10.49
CA PHE A 20 -4.17 0.58 9.27
C PHE A 20 -2.98 0.89 8.35
N ALA A 21 -1.82 1.28 8.90
CA ALA A 21 -0.59 1.45 8.11
C ALA A 21 -0.19 0.15 7.38
N ILE A 22 -0.23 -0.99 8.08
CA ILE A 22 0.06 -2.29 7.48
C ILE A 22 -0.97 -2.63 6.39
N LEU A 23 -2.26 -2.38 6.65
CA LEU A 23 -3.32 -2.62 5.67
C LEU A 23 -3.13 -1.79 4.40
N ILE A 24 -2.77 -0.52 4.53
CA ILE A 24 -2.48 0.36 3.40
C ILE A 24 -1.35 -0.22 2.54
N CYS A 25 -0.26 -0.67 3.15
CA CYS A 25 0.86 -1.29 2.43
C CYS A 25 0.43 -2.56 1.68
N ILE A 26 -0.41 -3.39 2.30
CA ILE A 26 -0.93 -4.61 1.67
C ILE A 26 -1.82 -4.24 0.47
N LEU A 27 -2.77 -3.32 0.64
CA LEU A 27 -3.66 -2.87 -0.44
C LEU A 27 -2.89 -2.24 -1.60
N PHE A 28 -1.86 -1.46 -1.29
CA PHE A 28 -0.97 -0.88 -2.28
C PHE A 28 -0.27 -1.97 -3.10
N PHE A 29 0.34 -2.96 -2.44
CA PHE A 29 0.98 -4.07 -3.14
C PHE A 29 -0.01 -4.88 -3.98
N PHE A 30 -1.23 -5.11 -3.47
CA PHE A 30 -2.30 -5.77 -4.23
C PHE A 30 -2.73 -4.98 -5.46
N SER A 31 -2.72 -3.64 -5.42
CA SER A 31 -3.04 -2.83 -6.60
C SER A 31 -2.05 -3.11 -7.74
N ILE A 32 -0.76 -3.09 -7.47
CA ILE A 32 0.29 -3.38 -8.44
C ILE A 32 0.16 -4.82 -8.96
N LEU A 33 -0.09 -5.78 -8.06
CA LEU A 33 -0.26 -7.18 -8.45
C LEU A 33 -1.47 -7.40 -9.36
N LEU A 34 -2.60 -6.73 -9.07
CA LEU A 34 -3.81 -6.76 -9.89
C LEU A 34 -3.55 -6.16 -11.27
N ASP A 35 -2.86 -5.03 -11.33
CA ASP A 35 -2.46 -4.38 -12.59
C ASP A 35 -1.71 -5.36 -13.50
N VAL A 36 -0.60 -5.91 -12.98
CA VAL A 36 0.26 -6.86 -13.72
C VAL A 36 -0.50 -8.14 -14.09
N SER A 37 -1.32 -8.67 -13.18
CA SER A 37 -2.04 -9.93 -13.43
C SER A 37 -3.15 -9.77 -14.48
N THR A 38 -3.73 -8.57 -14.58
CA THR A 38 -4.86 -8.32 -15.47
C THR A 38 -4.42 -7.96 -16.89
N GLU A 39 -3.18 -7.47 -17.07
CA GLU A 39 -2.60 -7.11 -18.38
C GLU A 39 -2.62 -8.29 -19.37
N GLY A 40 -2.44 -9.53 -18.88
CA GLY A 40 -2.48 -10.74 -19.72
C GLY A 40 -3.82 -10.97 -20.44
N PHE A 41 -4.92 -10.39 -19.94
CA PHE A 41 -6.25 -10.52 -20.55
C PHE A 41 -6.55 -9.42 -21.58
N ARG A 42 -5.63 -8.48 -21.80
CA ARG A 42 -5.83 -7.32 -22.68
C ARG A 42 -6.18 -7.68 -24.12
N SER A 43 -5.51 -8.70 -24.68
CA SER A 43 -5.67 -9.08 -26.09
C SER A 43 -6.80 -10.09 -26.35
N ASN A 44 -7.37 -10.70 -25.31
CA ASN A 44 -8.39 -11.73 -25.47
C ASN A 44 -9.79 -11.11 -25.42
N GLN A 45 -10.48 -11.06 -26.56
CA GLN A 45 -11.78 -10.39 -26.69
C GLN A 45 -12.84 -10.90 -25.70
N ASN A 46 -12.84 -12.20 -25.39
CA ASN A 46 -13.81 -12.80 -24.46
C ASN A 46 -13.50 -12.50 -22.99
N LEU A 47 -12.24 -12.19 -22.66
CA LEU A 47 -11.75 -11.94 -21.29
C LEU A 47 -11.37 -10.49 -21.04
N ARG A 48 -11.54 -9.61 -22.04
CA ARG A 48 -11.16 -8.19 -21.97
C ARG A 48 -11.85 -7.44 -20.83
N TRP A 49 -13.02 -7.89 -20.39
CA TRP A 49 -13.70 -7.32 -19.23
C TRP A 49 -12.88 -7.48 -17.94
N ILE A 50 -12.15 -8.59 -17.77
CA ILE A 50 -11.28 -8.83 -16.60
C ILE A 50 -10.18 -7.77 -16.57
N TYR A 51 -9.59 -7.47 -17.73
CA TYR A 51 -8.64 -6.38 -17.88
C TYR A 51 -9.27 -5.04 -17.50
N GLN A 52 -10.41 -4.67 -18.08
CA GLN A 52 -11.04 -3.37 -17.82
C GLN A 52 -11.40 -3.16 -16.34
N TYR A 53 -12.09 -4.12 -15.72
CA TYR A 53 -12.48 -3.99 -14.31
C TYR A 53 -11.29 -4.15 -13.37
N GLY A 54 -10.34 -5.02 -13.70
CA GLY A 54 -9.12 -5.21 -12.93
C GLY A 54 -8.25 -3.96 -12.89
N GLN A 55 -8.10 -3.29 -14.02
CA GLN A 55 -7.41 -2.00 -14.16
C GLN A 55 -8.10 -0.90 -13.35
N VAL A 56 -9.42 -0.75 -13.49
CA VAL A 56 -10.18 0.24 -12.71
C VAL A 56 -10.04 -0.03 -11.20
N LEU A 57 -10.15 -1.28 -10.77
CA LEU A 57 -9.99 -1.66 -9.38
C LEU A 57 -8.57 -1.38 -8.88
N SER A 58 -7.55 -1.69 -9.69
CA SER A 58 -6.16 -1.39 -9.39
C SER A 58 -5.98 0.11 -9.15
N ILE A 59 -6.48 0.97 -10.05
CA ILE A 59 -6.39 2.43 -9.91
C ILE A 59 -7.09 2.90 -8.63
N ILE A 60 -8.29 2.40 -8.33
CA ILE A 60 -9.02 2.75 -7.10
C ILE A 60 -8.21 2.37 -5.86
N LEU A 61 -7.63 1.17 -5.83
CA LEU A 61 -6.82 0.70 -4.72
C LEU A 61 -5.53 1.50 -4.58
N TYR A 62 -4.87 1.83 -5.69
CA TYR A 62 -3.65 2.62 -5.73
C TYR A 62 -3.91 4.04 -5.20
N CYS A 63 -4.88 4.76 -5.77
CA CYS A 63 -5.24 6.11 -5.35
C CYS A 63 -5.80 6.13 -3.92
N GLY A 64 -6.62 5.13 -3.55
CA GLY A 64 -7.15 4.99 -2.20
C GLY A 64 -6.04 4.76 -1.17
N ALA A 65 -5.07 3.89 -1.47
CA ALA A 65 -3.91 3.65 -0.61
C ALA A 65 -3.05 4.91 -0.46
N PHE A 66 -2.89 5.70 -1.53
CA PHE A 66 -2.18 6.98 -1.48
C PHE A 66 -2.85 7.99 -0.53
N VAL A 67 -4.16 8.22 -0.70
CA VAL A 67 -4.90 9.16 0.16
C VAL A 67 -4.89 8.69 1.62
N TRP A 68 -5.12 7.40 1.85
CA TRP A 68 -5.10 6.85 3.21
C TRP A 68 -3.71 6.82 3.83
N SER A 69 -2.65 6.66 3.03
CA SER A 69 -1.26 6.77 3.46
C SER A 69 -0.97 8.15 4.07
N LEU A 70 -1.36 9.23 3.39
CA LEU A 70 -1.21 10.61 3.87
C LEU A 70 -1.98 10.83 5.17
N LEU A 71 -3.27 10.50 5.18
CA LEU A 71 -4.14 10.74 6.34
C LEU A 71 -3.68 9.95 7.56
N ASN A 72 -3.32 8.67 7.38
CA ASN A 72 -2.84 7.84 8.48
C ASN A 72 -1.45 8.27 8.98
N SER A 73 -0.59 8.78 8.11
CA SER A 73 0.71 9.34 8.48
C SER A 73 0.56 10.55 9.42
N VAL A 74 -0.33 11.50 9.08
CA VAL A 74 -0.64 12.65 9.95
C VAL A 74 -1.21 12.20 11.31
N LEU A 75 -2.10 11.20 11.31
CA LEU A 75 -2.69 10.66 12.53
C LEU A 75 -1.66 9.96 13.45
N ILE A 76 -0.66 9.28 12.86
CA ILE A 76 0.43 8.65 13.62
C ILE A 76 1.35 9.73 14.22
N ALA A 77 1.74 10.70 13.39
CA ALA A 77 2.63 11.80 13.78
C ALA A 77 2.12 12.55 15.04
N GLY A 78 0.81 12.76 15.15
CA GLY A 78 0.19 13.46 16.29
C GLY A 78 -0.06 12.62 17.56
N LYS A 79 0.08 11.28 17.51
CA LYS A 79 -0.29 10.39 18.64
C LYS A 79 0.89 9.79 19.41
N GLU A 80 2.02 9.58 18.77
CA GLU A 80 3.15 8.87 19.39
C GLU A 80 4.15 9.83 20.05
N THR A 81 4.27 9.73 21.38
CA THR A 81 5.21 10.54 22.18
C THR A 81 6.66 10.11 21.99
N ASN A 82 6.90 8.83 21.66
CA ASN A 82 8.24 8.33 21.39
C ASN A 82 8.62 8.61 19.93
N TRP A 83 9.51 9.58 19.72
CA TRP A 83 9.91 10.04 18.38
C TRP A 83 10.42 8.92 17.47
N LYS A 84 11.17 7.93 17.99
CA LYS A 84 11.73 6.83 17.18
C LYS A 84 10.62 5.92 16.65
N LYS A 85 9.68 5.56 17.53
CA LYS A 85 8.52 4.73 17.14
C LYS A 85 7.60 5.51 16.21
N ASN A 86 7.38 6.79 16.51
CA ASN A 86 6.56 7.66 15.68
C ASN A 86 7.11 7.72 14.25
N LEU A 87 8.40 8.01 14.11
CA LEU A 87 9.08 8.09 12.82
C LEU A 87 8.99 6.76 12.06
N LEU A 88 9.26 5.63 12.72
CA LEU A 88 9.16 4.31 12.08
C LEU A 88 7.75 4.03 11.53
N TRP A 89 6.70 4.24 12.32
CA TRP A 89 5.33 3.96 11.88
C TRP A 89 4.81 4.96 10.84
N THR A 90 5.25 6.21 10.93
CA THR A 90 4.97 7.25 9.93
C THR A 90 5.61 6.87 8.60
N THR A 91 6.88 6.44 8.59
CA THR A 91 7.57 5.96 7.38
C THR A 91 6.90 4.73 6.77
N ILE A 92 6.45 3.77 7.59
CA ILE A 92 5.69 2.61 7.09
C ILE A 92 4.38 3.09 6.44
N SER A 93 3.66 4.01 7.08
CA SER A 93 2.42 4.55 6.50
C SER A 93 2.68 5.27 5.18
N LEU A 94 3.79 6.00 5.06
CA LEU A 94 4.19 6.76 3.87
C LEU A 94 4.80 5.91 2.75
N LEU A 95 4.96 4.60 2.96
CA LEU A 95 5.63 3.71 2.01
C LEU A 95 5.06 3.77 0.58
N PRO A 96 3.72 3.79 0.36
CA PRO A 96 3.15 4.02 -0.97
C PRO A 96 3.60 5.32 -1.64
N ILE A 97 3.73 6.39 -0.86
CA ILE A 97 4.11 7.73 -1.36
C ILE A 97 5.59 7.75 -1.71
N ILE A 98 6.43 7.15 -0.85
CA ILE A 98 7.86 7.02 -1.11
C ILE A 98 8.07 6.25 -2.43
N PHE A 99 7.34 5.15 -2.63
CA PHE A 99 7.39 4.40 -3.88
C PHE A 99 6.99 5.26 -5.09
N LEU A 100 5.93 6.06 -4.98
CA LEU A 100 5.48 6.94 -6.06
C LEU A 100 6.55 7.98 -6.41
N ILE A 101 7.13 8.64 -5.39
CA ILE A 101 8.21 9.61 -5.60
C ILE A 101 9.40 8.96 -6.30
N LEU A 102 9.83 7.78 -5.84
CA LEU A 102 10.93 7.05 -6.47
C LEU A 102 10.62 6.66 -7.91
N SER A 103 9.39 6.22 -8.18
CA SER A 103 8.94 5.84 -9.53
C SER A 103 8.93 7.06 -10.46
N PHE A 104 8.47 8.22 -9.97
CA PHE A 104 8.47 9.46 -10.74
C PHE A 104 9.89 9.97 -11.01
N VAL A 105 10.79 9.86 -10.03
CA VAL A 105 12.20 10.21 -10.19
C VAL A 105 12.87 9.30 -11.21
N ALA A 106 12.68 7.97 -11.12
CA ALA A 106 13.21 7.02 -12.09
C ALA A 106 12.72 7.33 -13.51
N TRP A 107 11.41 7.59 -13.65
CA TRP A 107 10.81 8.01 -14.92
C TRP A 107 11.41 9.32 -15.46
N TYR A 108 11.59 10.33 -14.60
CA TYR A 108 12.17 11.62 -15.00
C TYR A 108 13.62 11.51 -15.48
N PHE A 109 14.40 10.59 -14.91
CA PHE A 109 15.79 10.36 -15.29
C PHE A 109 15.98 9.26 -16.35
N GLU A 110 14.89 8.68 -16.88
CA GLU A 110 14.92 7.56 -17.83
C GLU A 110 15.78 6.36 -17.36
N ILE A 111 15.80 6.12 -16.05
CA ILE A 111 16.47 4.96 -15.42
C ILE A 111 15.48 3.81 -15.31
#